data_AF-A0A965V6Z3-F1
#
_entry.id   AF-A0A965V6Z3-F1
#
_cell.length_a   1.000
_cell.length_b   1.000
_cell.length_c   1.000
_cell.angle_alpha   90.00
_cell.angle_beta   90.00
_cell.angle_gamma   90.00
#
_symmetry.space_group_name_H-M   'P 1'
#
loop_
_entity.id
_entity.type
_entity.pdbx_description
1 polymer ?
#
loop_
_entity_poly.entity_id
_entity_poly.type
_entity_poly.pdbx_seq_one_letter_code
_entity_poly.pdbx_strand_id
1 'polypeptide(L)'
;MSATATVLAGAAWLRAPSVVAVLAFAAGLVWCAAATWSSRRVWPRVAFLAMGSVLLVLVARAERQRATDAASPRASQAAVELHGAAALARVLEAEAAALQRAANDALDLPSEPTAAFAGAESLRSGQAHRAITLVRGGVPFAWAGRMVAPVDSLAGPVGAIGTPFYLTLYAIAGRGTDRARRRWRH
;
A
#
# COMPACT_ATOMS: atom_id res chain seq x y z
N MET A 1 -6.80 -30.77 30.40
CA MET A 1 -7.90 -29.79 30.53
C MET A 1 -7.40 -28.36 30.73
N SER A 2 -6.31 -28.13 31.48
CA SER A 2 -5.76 -26.77 31.69
C SER A 2 -5.16 -26.12 30.44
N ALA A 3 -4.42 -26.87 29.61
CA ALA A 3 -3.80 -26.33 28.39
C ALA A 3 -4.84 -25.83 27.36
N THR A 4 -5.97 -26.52 27.24
CA THR A 4 -7.08 -26.13 26.37
C THR A 4 -7.74 -24.84 26.84
N ALA A 5 -7.84 -24.61 28.15
CA ALA A 5 -8.37 -23.37 28.72
C ALA A 5 -7.45 -22.17 28.43
N THR A 6 -6.13 -22.35 28.50
CA THR A 6 -5.15 -21.31 28.16
C THR A 6 -5.22 -20.92 26.68
N VAL A 7 -5.31 -21.90 25.78
CA VAL A 7 -5.43 -21.64 24.33
C VAL A 7 -6.77 -20.96 23.99
N LEU A 8 -7.88 -21.41 24.59
CA LEU A 8 -9.20 -20.79 24.38
C LEU A 8 -9.27 -19.37 24.97
N ALA A 9 -8.61 -19.10 26.10
CA ALA A 9 -8.51 -17.75 26.66
C ALA A 9 -7.66 -16.82 25.77
N GLY A 10 -6.56 -17.32 25.19
CA GLY A 10 -5.76 -16.58 24.22
C GLY A 10 -6.53 -16.28 22.92
N ALA A 11 -7.29 -17.26 22.42
CA ALA A 11 -8.15 -17.10 21.25
C ALA A 11 -9.33 -16.14 21.51
N ALA A 12 -9.89 -16.15 22.72
CA ALA A 12 -10.95 -15.22 23.13
C ALA A 12 -10.42 -13.77 23.23
N TRP A 13 -9.19 -13.56 23.71
CA TRP A 13 -8.57 -12.24 23.77
C TRP A 13 -8.29 -11.65 22.37
N LEU A 14 -7.90 -12.48 21.40
CA LEU A 14 -7.77 -12.07 20.00
C LEU A 14 -9.09 -11.59 19.38
N ARG A 15 -10.22 -12.10 19.89
CA ARG A 15 -11.56 -11.78 19.37
C ARG A 15 -12.19 -10.56 20.03
N ALA A 16 -11.91 -10.33 21.32
CA ALA A 16 -12.40 -9.17 22.08
C ALA A 16 -11.35 -8.77 23.13
N PRO A 17 -10.50 -7.76 22.85
CA PRO A 17 -9.44 -7.36 23.77
C PRO A 17 -10.05 -6.77 25.05
N SER A 18 -9.92 -7.50 26.16
CA SER A 18 -10.42 -7.09 27.46
C SER A 18 -9.40 -7.38 28.57
N VAL A 19 -9.28 -6.45 29.52
CA VAL A 19 -8.38 -6.56 30.69
C VAL A 19 -8.70 -7.80 31.52
N VAL A 20 -9.96 -8.21 31.56
CA VAL A 20 -10.45 -9.42 32.24
C VAL A 20 -9.83 -10.69 31.64
N ALA A 21 -9.67 -10.75 30.31
CA ALA A 21 -9.06 -11.92 29.66
C ALA A 21 -7.55 -12.02 29.91
N VAL A 22 -6.84 -10.89 30.10
CA VAL A 22 -5.43 -10.88 30.51
C VAL A 22 -5.27 -11.40 31.94
N LEU A 23 -6.13 -10.96 32.87
CA LEU A 23 -6.13 -11.43 34.26
C LEU A 23 -6.45 -12.93 34.35
N ALA A 24 -7.42 -13.42 33.57
CA ALA A 24 -7.76 -14.84 33.50
C ALA A 24 -6.59 -15.70 32.96
N PHE A 25 -5.87 -15.20 31.96
CA PHE A 25 -4.69 -15.89 31.40
C PHE A 25 -3.52 -15.93 32.40
N ALA A 26 -3.27 -14.82 33.11
CA ALA A 26 -2.27 -14.77 34.17
C ALA A 26 -2.61 -15.73 35.32
N ALA A 27 -3.87 -15.79 35.74
CA ALA A 27 -4.33 -16.74 36.75
C ALA A 27 -4.16 -18.20 36.31
N GLY A 28 -4.44 -18.51 35.04
CA GLY A 28 -4.21 -19.84 34.46
C GLY A 28 -2.72 -20.23 34.41
N LEU A 29 -1.84 -19.27 34.13
CA LEU A 29 -0.39 -19.45 34.17
C LEU A 29 0.10 -19.79 35.59
N VAL A 30 -0.38 -19.06 36.60
CA VAL A 30 -0.06 -19.29 38.01
C VAL A 30 -0.59 -20.66 38.47
N TRP A 31 -1.82 -21.02 38.08
CA TRP A 31 -2.42 -22.31 38.40
C TRP A 31 -1.66 -23.49 37.77
N CYS A 32 -1.24 -23.36 36.51
CA CYS A 32 -0.40 -24.36 35.84
C CYS A 32 0.99 -24.46 36.47
N ALA A 33 1.61 -23.34 36.85
CA ALA A 33 2.88 -23.35 37.59
C ALA A 33 2.74 -24.08 38.94
N ALA A 34 1.67 -23.82 39.69
CA ALA A 34 1.35 -24.52 40.94
C ALA A 34 1.07 -26.02 40.71
N ALA A 35 0.38 -26.40 39.63
CA ALA A 35 0.12 -27.80 39.29
C ALA A 35 1.40 -28.55 38.88
N THR A 36 2.40 -27.87 38.31
CA THR A 36 3.70 -28.49 38.02
C THR A 36 4.58 -28.69 39.25
N TRP A 37 4.19 -28.16 40.41
CA TRP A 37 4.96 -28.24 41.67
C TRP A 37 5.14 -29.68 42.18
N SER A 38 4.27 -30.62 41.77
CA SER A 38 4.38 -32.04 42.12
C SER A 38 5.39 -32.85 41.27
N SER A 39 5.89 -32.31 40.15
CA SER A 39 6.81 -33.00 39.24
C SER A 39 8.28 -32.65 39.49
N ARG A 40 9.16 -33.64 39.72
CA ARG A 40 10.61 -33.41 39.96
C ARG A 40 11.38 -32.85 38.75
N ARG A 41 10.79 -32.74 37.56
CA ARG A 41 11.47 -32.22 36.35
C ARG A 41 11.30 -30.70 36.23
N VAL A 42 12.40 -29.98 36.41
CA VAL A 42 12.48 -28.50 36.42
C VAL A 42 12.46 -27.86 35.04
N TRP A 43 12.96 -28.54 34.00
CA TRP A 43 13.04 -28.01 32.63
C TRP A 43 11.71 -27.53 32.00
N PRO A 44 10.61 -28.31 32.06
CA PRO A 44 9.32 -27.84 31.51
C PRO A 44 8.73 -26.64 32.28
N ARG A 45 9.11 -26.44 33.55
CA ARG A 45 8.68 -25.27 34.34
C ARG A 45 9.32 -23.98 33.82
N VAL A 46 10.62 -24.04 33.54
CA VAL A 46 11.38 -22.88 33.06
C VAL A 46 10.92 -22.46 31.67
N ALA A 47 10.72 -23.42 30.76
CA ALA A 47 10.25 -23.14 29.40
C ALA A 47 8.85 -22.49 29.38
N PHE A 48 7.93 -22.95 30.25
CA PHE A 48 6.58 -22.40 30.33
C PHE A 48 6.54 -21.00 30.94
N LEU A 49 7.33 -20.75 32.00
CA LEU A 49 7.46 -19.40 32.59
C LEU A 49 8.13 -18.41 31.62
N ALA A 50 9.13 -18.85 30.86
CA ALA A 50 9.75 -18.04 29.82
C ALA A 50 8.74 -17.68 28.72
N MET A 51 7.97 -18.64 28.22
CA MET A 51 6.96 -18.36 27.18
C MET A 51 5.82 -17.46 27.72
N GLY A 52 5.36 -17.69 28.95
CA GLY A 52 4.32 -16.90 29.59
C GLY A 52 4.75 -15.45 29.86
N SER A 53 5.99 -15.25 30.30
CA SER A 53 6.55 -13.90 30.51
C SER A 53 6.73 -13.14 29.19
N VAL A 54 7.19 -13.79 28.12
CA VAL A 54 7.26 -13.20 26.78
C VAL A 54 5.87 -12.73 26.32
N LEU A 55 4.85 -13.57 26.51
CA LEU A 55 3.48 -13.21 26.14
C LEU A 55 2.96 -12.01 26.96
N LEU A 56 3.19 -11.99 28.26
CA LEU A 56 2.80 -10.88 29.13
C LEU A 56 3.50 -9.57 28.74
N VAL A 57 4.77 -9.62 28.37
CA VAL A 57 5.51 -8.45 27.88
C VAL A 57 4.89 -7.93 26.58
N LEU A 58 4.54 -8.82 25.65
CA LEU A 58 3.89 -8.43 24.39
C LEU A 58 2.51 -7.78 24.63
N VAL A 59 1.70 -8.34 25.54
CA VAL A 59 0.38 -7.81 25.91
C VAL A 59 0.51 -6.45 26.60
N ALA A 60 1.42 -6.31 27.57
CA ALA A 60 1.66 -5.05 28.27
C ALA A 60 2.14 -3.95 27.30
N ARG A 61 2.94 -4.31 26.29
CA ARG A 61 3.40 -3.38 25.27
C ARG A 61 2.24 -2.92 24.38
N ALA A 62 1.37 -3.84 23.97
CA ALA A 62 0.20 -3.53 23.17
C ALA A 62 -0.81 -2.63 23.91
N GLU A 63 -1.08 -2.90 25.19
CA GLU A 63 -1.94 -2.05 26.02
C GLU A 63 -1.32 -0.68 26.29
N ARG A 64 0.00 -0.61 26.49
CA ARG A 64 0.70 0.68 26.67
C ARG A 64 0.67 1.52 25.40
N GLN A 65 0.82 0.91 24.23
CA GLN A 65 0.65 1.59 22.94
C GLN A 65 -0.77 2.14 22.80
N ARG A 66 -1.80 1.33 23.08
CA ARG A 66 -3.20 1.77 23.05
C ARG A 66 -3.50 2.90 24.02
N ALA A 67 -2.99 2.84 25.25
CA ALA A 67 -3.18 3.91 26.24
C ALA A 67 -2.51 5.21 25.79
N THR A 68 -1.36 5.12 25.11
CA THR A 68 -0.67 6.28 24.54
C THR A 68 -1.44 6.85 23.35
N ASP A 69 -1.96 5.98 22.48
CA ASP A 69 -2.78 6.36 21.32
C ASP A 69 -4.12 6.99 21.75
N ALA A 70 -4.74 6.47 22.81
CA ALA A 70 -5.96 7.00 23.40
C ALA A 70 -5.73 8.32 24.16
N ALA A 71 -4.56 8.53 24.74
CA ALA A 71 -4.19 9.77 25.42
C ALA A 71 -3.91 10.92 24.44
N SER A 72 -3.52 10.63 23.18
CA SER A 72 -3.28 11.64 22.16
C SER A 72 -3.85 11.27 20.77
N PRO A 73 -5.19 11.23 20.62
CA PRO A 73 -5.84 10.87 19.35
C PRO A 73 -5.45 11.78 18.19
N ARG A 74 -5.19 13.07 18.47
CA ARG A 74 -4.79 14.05 17.45
C ARG A 74 -3.35 13.86 16.97
N ALA A 75 -2.45 13.40 17.84
CA ALA A 75 -1.05 13.18 17.47
C ALA A 75 -0.87 11.89 16.67
N SER A 76 -1.61 10.83 17.01
CA SER A 76 -1.64 9.60 16.22
C SER A 76 -2.32 9.79 14.87
N GLN A 77 -3.42 10.56 14.80
CA GLN A 77 -4.05 10.95 13.53
C GLN A 77 -3.11 11.76 12.65
N ALA A 78 -2.46 12.80 13.18
CA ALA A 78 -1.52 13.62 12.41
C ALA A 78 -0.33 12.78 11.90
N ALA A 79 0.19 11.85 12.70
CA ALA A 79 1.26 10.96 12.27
C ALA A 79 0.80 10.00 11.16
N VAL A 80 -0.40 9.42 11.27
CA VAL A 80 -0.97 8.55 10.23
C VAL A 80 -1.24 9.32 8.94
N GLU A 81 -1.76 10.54 9.03
CA GLU A 81 -1.99 11.43 7.89
C GLU A 81 -0.67 11.79 7.20
N LEU A 82 0.37 12.18 7.94
CA LEU A 82 1.70 12.48 7.41
C LEU A 82 2.35 11.27 6.72
N HIS A 83 2.33 10.11 7.38
CA HIS A 83 2.89 8.89 6.80
C HIS A 83 2.09 8.43 5.58
N GLY A 84 0.76 8.53 5.63
CA GLY A 84 -0.13 8.21 4.52
C GLY A 84 0.10 9.13 3.32
N ALA A 85 0.18 10.45 3.55
CA ALA A 85 0.47 11.43 2.51
C ALA A 85 1.87 11.22 1.90
N ALA A 86 2.88 10.97 2.73
CA ALA A 86 4.24 10.72 2.26
C ALA A 86 4.37 9.38 1.49
N ALA A 87 3.61 8.36 1.87
CA ALA A 87 3.53 7.11 1.13
C ALA A 87 2.84 7.31 -0.23
N LEU A 88 1.71 8.02 -0.23
CA LEU A 88 0.97 8.34 -1.46
C LEU A 88 1.80 9.18 -2.43
N ALA A 89 2.49 10.21 -1.93
CA ALA A 89 3.38 11.05 -2.72
C ALA A 89 4.47 10.23 -3.42
N ARG A 90 5.13 9.32 -2.68
CA ARG A 90 6.15 8.43 -3.25
C ARG A 90 5.61 7.51 -4.34
N VAL A 91 4.41 6.96 -4.16
CA VAL A 91 3.76 6.11 -5.18
C VAL A 91 3.43 6.94 -6.43
N LEU A 92 2.88 8.15 -6.27
CA LEU A 92 2.56 9.04 -7.38
C LEU A 92 3.80 9.50 -8.13
N GLU A 93 4.88 9.84 -7.43
CA GLU A 93 6.17 10.20 -8.05
C GLU A 93 6.77 9.05 -8.85
N ALA A 94 6.73 7.82 -8.30
CA ALA A 94 7.20 6.63 -9.00
C ALA A 94 6.38 6.35 -10.26
N GLU A 95 5.06 6.47 -10.18
CA GLU A 95 4.18 6.27 -11.34
C GLU A 95 4.34 7.38 -12.38
N ALA A 96 4.51 8.64 -11.96
CA ALA A 96 4.81 9.75 -12.86
C ALA A 96 6.12 9.51 -13.64
N ALA A 97 7.17 9.05 -12.96
CA ALA A 97 8.43 8.70 -13.59
C ALA A 97 8.29 7.49 -14.54
N ALA A 98 7.46 6.50 -14.20
CA ALA A 98 7.17 5.38 -15.08
C ALA A 98 6.41 5.80 -16.35
N LEU A 99 5.40 6.68 -16.22
CA LEU A 99 4.66 7.26 -17.34
C LEU A 99 5.55 8.11 -18.22
N GLN A 100 6.43 8.93 -17.64
CA GLN A 100 7.36 9.76 -18.41
C GLN A 100 8.34 8.92 -19.23
N ARG A 101 8.84 7.81 -18.66
CA ARG A 101 9.67 6.85 -19.41
C ARG A 101 8.89 6.22 -20.55
N ALA A 102 7.70 5.68 -20.28
CA ALA A 102 6.85 5.10 -21.32
C ALA A 102 6.49 6.11 -22.43
N ALA A 103 6.26 7.37 -22.09
CA ALA A 103 6.02 8.42 -23.07
C ALA A 103 7.26 8.71 -23.94
N ASN A 104 8.45 8.70 -23.36
CA ASN A 104 9.70 8.85 -24.11
C ASN A 104 9.95 7.62 -25.01
N ASP A 105 9.78 6.41 -24.48
CA ASP A 105 9.96 5.16 -25.21
C ASP A 105 8.96 5.04 -26.38
N ALA A 106 7.75 5.59 -26.22
CA ALA A 106 6.75 5.65 -27.29
C ALA A 106 7.21 6.46 -28.51
N LEU A 107 8.13 7.43 -28.34
CA LEU A 107 8.70 8.19 -29.45
C LEU A 107 9.65 7.38 -30.31
N ASP A 108 10.19 6.28 -29.76
CA ASP A 108 11.13 5.39 -30.44
C ASP A 108 10.42 4.20 -31.10
N LEU A 109 9.07 4.19 -31.10
CA LEU A 109 8.29 3.17 -31.77
C LEU A 109 8.47 3.20 -33.30
N PRO A 110 8.44 2.02 -33.96
CA PRO A 110 8.62 1.92 -35.40
C PRO A 110 7.62 2.75 -36.20
N SER A 111 8.01 3.14 -37.41
CA SER A 111 7.12 3.82 -38.35
C SER A 111 6.18 2.89 -39.13
N GLU A 112 6.30 1.58 -38.91
CA GLU A 112 5.38 0.58 -39.45
C GLU A 112 4.18 0.47 -38.51
N PRO A 113 2.93 0.65 -39.00
CA PRO A 113 1.75 0.71 -38.12
C PRO A 113 1.56 -0.51 -37.23
N THR A 114 1.70 -1.72 -37.76
CA THR A 114 1.44 -2.96 -37.01
C THR A 114 2.38 -3.10 -35.83
N ALA A 115 3.67 -2.84 -36.04
CA ALA A 115 4.70 -2.83 -35.02
C ALA A 115 4.52 -1.67 -34.04
N ALA A 116 4.03 -0.51 -34.47
CA ALA A 116 3.73 0.61 -33.58
C ALA A 116 2.57 0.30 -32.61
N PHE A 117 1.48 -0.33 -33.09
CA PHE A 117 0.39 -0.78 -32.22
C PHE A 117 0.85 -1.86 -31.24
N ALA A 118 1.61 -2.85 -31.71
CA ALA A 118 2.16 -3.90 -30.85
C ALA A 118 3.12 -3.33 -29.78
N GLY A 119 3.97 -2.37 -30.17
CA GLY A 119 4.87 -1.69 -29.25
C GLY A 119 4.13 -0.83 -28.23
N ALA A 120 3.09 -0.09 -28.64
CA ALA A 120 2.24 0.67 -27.72
C ALA A 120 1.56 -0.24 -26.68
N GLU A 121 1.10 -1.43 -27.09
CA GLU A 121 0.51 -2.41 -26.18
C GLU A 121 1.56 -3.01 -25.22
N SER A 122 2.79 -3.23 -25.69
CA SER A 122 3.90 -3.68 -24.86
C SER A 122 4.27 -2.64 -23.77
N LEU A 123 4.31 -1.35 -24.11
CA LEU A 123 4.57 -0.24 -23.17
C LEU A 123 3.46 -0.07 -22.11
N ARG A 124 2.25 -0.56 -22.39
CA ARG A 124 1.16 -0.66 -21.40
C ARG A 124 1.45 -1.72 -20.34
N SER A 125 2.35 -2.67 -20.62
CA SER A 125 2.78 -3.75 -19.72
C SER A 125 1.59 -4.52 -19.11
N GLY A 126 0.51 -4.70 -19.88
CA GLY A 126 -0.71 -5.38 -19.44
C GLY A 126 -1.61 -4.58 -18.47
N GLN A 127 -1.22 -3.40 -18.02
CA GLN A 127 -1.98 -2.60 -17.05
C GLN A 127 -3.26 -2.01 -17.64
N ALA A 128 -4.43 -2.54 -17.27
CA ALA A 128 -5.72 -2.17 -17.87
C ALA A 128 -6.10 -0.68 -17.73
N HIS A 129 -5.55 0.00 -16.72
CA HIS A 129 -5.79 1.41 -16.43
C HIS A 129 -4.83 2.37 -17.14
N ARG A 130 -3.82 1.85 -17.85
CA ARG A 130 -2.87 2.67 -18.60
C ARG A 130 -3.29 2.74 -20.06
N ALA A 131 -3.16 3.92 -20.64
CA ALA A 131 -3.39 4.15 -22.06
C ALA A 131 -2.19 4.89 -22.66
N ILE A 132 -1.86 4.58 -23.91
CA ILE A 132 -0.76 5.18 -24.66
C ILE A 132 -1.33 5.67 -25.98
N THR A 133 -0.93 6.86 -26.40
CA THR A 133 -1.30 7.41 -27.71
C THR A 133 -0.08 8.10 -28.29
N LEU A 134 0.38 7.58 -29.41
CA LEU A 134 1.45 8.16 -30.22
C LEU A 134 0.81 9.05 -31.28
N VAL A 135 1.22 10.31 -31.31
CA VAL A 135 0.80 11.31 -32.31
C VAL A 135 1.99 11.63 -33.18
N ARG A 136 1.84 11.50 -34.50
CA ARG A 136 2.89 11.81 -35.48
C ARG A 136 2.31 12.74 -36.54
N GLY A 137 3.01 13.84 -36.83
CA GLY A 137 2.51 14.85 -37.77
C GLY A 137 1.16 15.48 -37.38
N GLY A 138 0.83 15.51 -36.09
CA GLY A 138 -0.42 16.08 -35.58
C GLY A 138 -1.65 15.17 -35.66
N VAL A 139 -1.50 13.91 -36.10
CA VAL A 139 -2.57 12.92 -36.12
C VAL A 139 -2.24 11.71 -35.22
N PRO A 140 -3.24 11.09 -34.57
CA PRO A 140 -3.03 9.82 -33.88
C PRO A 140 -2.49 8.77 -34.85
N PHE A 141 -1.33 8.19 -34.52
CA PHE A 141 -0.64 7.21 -35.36
C PHE A 141 -0.79 5.78 -34.80
N ALA A 142 -0.64 5.61 -33.49
CA ALA A 142 -0.85 4.34 -32.79
C ALA A 142 -1.39 4.60 -31.38
N TRP A 143 -2.16 3.66 -30.83
CA TRP A 143 -2.67 3.75 -29.46
C TRP A 143 -2.88 2.37 -28.84
N ALA A 144 -2.93 2.34 -27.51
CA ALA A 144 -3.21 1.17 -26.72
C ALA A 144 -4.00 1.54 -25.46
N GLY A 145 -4.90 0.66 -25.02
CA GLY A 145 -5.74 0.87 -23.84
C GLY A 145 -6.90 1.85 -24.04
N ARG A 146 -7.54 2.24 -22.92
CA ARG A 146 -8.70 3.14 -22.90
C ARG A 146 -8.31 4.49 -22.30
N MET A 147 -8.37 5.55 -23.11
CA MET A 147 -8.18 6.91 -22.62
C MET A 147 -9.44 7.39 -21.90
N VAL A 148 -9.25 7.90 -20.68
CA VAL A 148 -10.33 8.47 -19.85
C VAL A 148 -10.18 9.99 -19.70
N ALA A 149 -9.01 10.55 -20.06
CA ALA A 149 -8.75 11.97 -20.05
C ALA A 149 -8.78 12.56 -21.47
N PRO A 150 -9.33 13.78 -21.66
CA PRO A 150 -9.29 14.48 -22.94
C PRO A 150 -7.85 14.92 -23.26
N VAL A 151 -7.25 14.30 -24.28
CA VAL A 151 -5.85 14.52 -24.70
C VAL A 151 -5.57 16.00 -25.02
N ASP A 152 -6.55 16.69 -25.59
CA ASP A 152 -6.44 18.10 -25.98
C ASP A 152 -6.38 19.07 -24.78
N SER A 153 -6.79 18.63 -23.59
CA SER A 153 -6.81 19.45 -22.38
C SER A 153 -5.59 19.22 -21.47
N LEU A 154 -4.64 18.37 -21.88
CA LEU A 154 -3.47 18.04 -21.08
C LEU A 154 -2.41 19.15 -21.12
N ALA A 155 -1.99 19.62 -19.94
CA ALA A 155 -1.06 20.75 -19.76
C ALA A 155 0.32 20.30 -19.22
N GLY A 156 1.41 20.94 -19.65
CA GLY A 156 2.76 20.49 -19.28
C GLY A 156 3.17 19.09 -19.78
N PRO A 157 4.36 18.60 -19.40
CA PRO A 157 4.88 17.28 -19.75
C PRO A 157 4.47 16.15 -18.80
N VAL A 158 4.12 16.45 -17.56
CA VAL A 158 3.60 15.49 -16.56
C VAL A 158 2.56 16.22 -15.74
N GLY A 159 1.46 15.55 -15.40
CA GLY A 159 0.44 16.14 -14.54
C GLY A 159 -0.60 15.13 -14.09
N ALA A 160 -1.55 15.63 -13.30
CA ALA A 160 -2.73 14.89 -12.86
C ALA A 160 -3.99 15.68 -13.18
N ILE A 161 -5.06 14.98 -13.56
CA ILE A 161 -6.41 15.55 -13.69
C ILE A 161 -7.32 14.79 -12.75
N GLY A 162 -7.95 15.52 -11.84
CA GLY A 162 -9.06 15.01 -11.03
C GLY A 162 -10.38 15.31 -11.73
N THR A 163 -11.15 14.27 -11.99
CA THR A 163 -12.60 14.35 -12.25
C THR A 163 -13.34 13.95 -10.98
N PRO A 164 -14.67 14.20 -10.86
CA PRO A 164 -15.42 13.75 -9.69
C PRO A 164 -15.34 12.25 -9.41
N PHE A 165 -14.97 11.45 -10.42
CA PHE A 165 -14.97 9.98 -10.36
C PHE A 165 -13.58 9.36 -10.47
N TYR A 166 -12.60 10.06 -11.05
CA TYR A 166 -11.28 9.52 -11.36
C TYR A 166 -10.18 10.54 -11.17
N LEU A 167 -9.07 10.09 -10.59
CA LEU A 167 -7.77 10.75 -10.70
C LEU A 167 -7.00 10.09 -11.86
N THR A 168 -6.58 10.88 -12.84
CA THR A 168 -5.77 10.41 -13.97
C THR A 168 -4.42 11.09 -13.96
N LEU A 169 -3.35 10.30 -13.87
CA LEU A 169 -1.97 10.77 -14.04
C LEU A 169 -1.59 10.65 -15.52
N TYR A 170 -0.90 11.64 -16.07
CA TYR A 170 -0.48 11.66 -17.46
C TYR A 170 0.96 12.14 -17.62
N ALA A 171 1.60 11.68 -18.68
CA ALA A 171 2.87 12.17 -19.16
C ALA A 171 2.83 12.34 -20.69
N ILE A 172 3.46 13.39 -21.18
CA ILE A 172 3.54 13.77 -22.59
C ILE A 172 5.02 13.96 -22.90
N ALA A 173 5.54 13.20 -23.86
CA ALA A 173 6.83 13.43 -24.48
C ALA A 173 6.64 14.00 -25.89
N GLY A 174 7.70 14.53 -26.50
CA GLY A 174 7.66 14.91 -27.90
C GLY A 174 9.04 15.24 -28.43
N ARG A 175 9.24 14.95 -29.73
CA ARG A 175 10.50 15.15 -30.46
C ARG A 175 10.17 15.76 -31.83
N GLY A 176 10.75 16.91 -32.17
CA GLY A 176 10.49 17.57 -33.45
C GLY A 176 9.00 17.88 -33.67
N THR A 177 8.46 17.50 -34.83
CA THR A 177 7.03 17.67 -35.20
C THR A 177 6.07 16.74 -34.46
N ASP A 178 6.57 15.80 -33.64
CA ASP A 178 5.75 14.81 -32.93
C ASP A 178 5.18 15.35 -31.61
N ARG A 179 5.06 16.68 -31.50
CA ARG A 179 4.34 17.35 -30.43
C ARG A 179 3.43 18.41 -31.02
N ALA A 180 2.15 18.09 -31.11
CA ALA A 180 1.14 19.09 -31.42
C ALA A 180 0.73 19.83 -30.14
N ARG A 181 1.13 21.09 -30.00
CA ARG A 181 0.39 22.08 -29.18
C ARG A 181 0.06 23.28 -30.05
N ARG A 182 -1.23 23.45 -30.37
CA ARG A 182 -1.77 24.72 -30.86
C ARG A 182 -1.82 25.69 -29.67
N ARG A 183 -1.07 26.79 -29.78
CA ARG A 183 -1.10 27.95 -28.88
C ARG A 183 -2.40 28.73 -29.13
N TRP A 184 -3.35 28.72 -28.21
CA TRP A 184 -4.44 29.70 -28.19
C TRP A 184 -4.01 30.88 -27.32
N ARG A 185 -3.91 32.06 -27.96
CA ARG A 185 -3.88 33.37 -27.30
C ARG A 185 -5.33 33.73 -26.98
N HIS A 186 -5.59 34.13 -25.74
CA HIS A 186 -6.58 35.15 -25.44
C HIS A 186 -5.82 36.37 -24.93
#